data_AF-A0A938QW11-F1
#
_entry.id   AF-A0A938QW11-F1
#
_cell.length_a   1.000
_cell.length_b   1.000
_cell.length_c   1.000
_cell.angle_alpha   90.00
_cell.angle_beta   90.00
_cell.angle_gamma   90.00
#
_symmetry.space_group_name_H-M   'P 1'
#
loop_
_entity.id
_entity.type
_entity.pdbx_description
1 polymer ?
#
loop_
_entity_poly.entity_id
_entity_poly.type
_entity_poly.pdbx_seq_one_letter_code
_entity_poly.pdbx_strand_id
1 'polypeptide(L)'
;MSAARTLALVIVGTLVAFWAAGATLPDPVCDRLPFANPDLADGWGSTCCGRTNPHRGVDSPQAAGTNIPAVADGTVVVKTSTGCLGNVVVVQHADGVCSGYAHMQTQSSLSLGDRVTRGQHVGRVGATGTCQSGAHLHLTLSRRRDGYFTGTTADPYAYIMDHLTCDRLPTGVVDVVGCDTVTGAALEPDDATAAIAARVSFGGPTGAAASVEREVVADVVRATDCAGASQPCAHGFVVAVPAALKDDVAHPVDAYGVDAAGRTALWTGAPQDRRCAPPALPVHVAGSARRLVGEDVLAAWGWSADDVVATRVAEVMALTAGEPLTAPIVVAHGDATFVRDGDVLRVVDDTAVLVAWGFDARPIEPMEDAMATALSRGAPWPAAPYLARGDDDAVFLIDVPRPLWAVVDAARGAAAWPTIVEAGAVVDAGIGLVNRGSVAWSSDVVWGPAAAGEARAFCDASWSSAVAVAGDVDVDGDDCAVAGRVAGPVAPGEATALALRLRAPMAPGPRQLCFALRQGRHAFVLDDADGGSGGAWCTTVLVVAPPPVGPPAGDDDAPDRGQAGPPSAAGAGCAATDAASLAPSWVALVALWHGARQRGRFAVLRRFG
;
A
#
# COMPACT_ATOMS: atom_id res chain seq x y z
N MET A 1 -69.27 15.80 -50.60
CA MET A 1 -68.37 16.70 -51.37
C MET A 1 -67.39 17.26 -50.36
N SER A 2 -66.26 16.60 -50.09
CA SER A 2 -65.04 16.41 -50.90
C SER A 2 -64.19 17.68 -51.04
N ALA A 3 -62.90 17.49 -50.75
CA ALA A 3 -61.70 18.14 -51.29
C ALA A 3 -61.39 19.58 -50.84
N ALA A 4 -60.29 19.85 -50.13
CA ALA A 4 -58.85 19.67 -50.43
C ALA A 4 -58.18 20.92 -51.02
N ARG A 5 -57.05 21.32 -50.40
CA ARG A 5 -55.94 22.20 -50.85
C ARG A 5 -54.93 22.21 -49.68
N THR A 6 -53.90 21.35 -49.57
CA THR A 6 -52.65 21.13 -50.33
C THR A 6 -51.64 22.29 -50.30
N LEU A 7 -50.55 22.14 -49.52
CA LEU A 7 -49.11 22.32 -49.84
C LEU A 7 -48.30 22.15 -48.51
N ALA A 8 -47.63 21.02 -48.23
CA ALA A 8 -46.28 20.60 -48.63
C ALA A 8 -45.11 21.38 -47.99
N LEU A 9 -44.43 20.78 -46.99
CA LEU A 9 -43.00 20.99 -46.75
C LEU A 9 -42.33 19.78 -46.06
N VAL A 10 -41.53 19.08 -46.87
CA VAL A 10 -40.31 18.29 -46.62
C VAL A 10 -40.04 17.78 -45.19
N ILE A 11 -40.14 16.46 -44.99
CA ILE A 11 -39.47 15.74 -43.90
C ILE A 11 -38.10 15.28 -44.40
N VAL A 12 -37.04 15.96 -43.96
CA VAL A 12 -35.69 15.38 -43.97
C VAL A 12 -35.56 14.58 -42.69
N GLY A 13 -35.68 13.26 -42.80
CA GLY A 13 -35.38 12.35 -41.70
C GLY A 13 -33.87 12.27 -41.50
N THR A 14 -33.35 12.93 -40.48
CA THR A 14 -32.04 12.60 -39.91
C THR A 14 -32.19 11.40 -38.99
N LEU A 15 -31.66 10.27 -39.47
CA LEU A 15 -31.31 9.10 -38.69
C LEU A 15 -30.53 9.54 -37.44
N VAL A 16 -31.10 9.29 -36.26
CA VAL A 16 -30.36 9.31 -35.01
C VAL A 16 -29.42 8.12 -35.05
N ALA A 17 -28.12 8.41 -35.09
CA ALA A 17 -27.07 7.42 -34.96
C ALA A 17 -27.21 6.72 -33.61
N PHE A 18 -27.46 5.42 -33.65
CA PHE A 18 -27.21 4.52 -32.53
C PHE A 18 -25.71 4.61 -32.21
N TRP A 19 -25.38 5.13 -31.04
CA TRP A 19 -24.03 5.08 -30.49
C TRP A 19 -23.66 3.62 -30.23
N ALA A 20 -22.39 3.32 -30.51
CA ALA A 20 -21.82 2.00 -30.66
C ALA A 20 -22.08 1.09 -29.45
N ALA A 21 -22.80 -0.01 -29.68
CA ALA A 21 -22.50 -1.24 -28.95
C ALA A 21 -21.03 -1.58 -29.25
N GLY A 22 -20.25 -1.81 -28.20
CA GLY A 22 -18.83 -2.14 -28.29
C GLY A 22 -18.58 -3.19 -29.35
N ALA A 23 -18.03 -2.77 -30.49
CA ALA A 23 -17.42 -3.70 -31.41
C ALA A 23 -16.16 -4.17 -30.70
N THR A 24 -16.21 -5.37 -30.11
CA THR A 24 -15.00 -6.11 -29.78
C THR A 24 -14.22 -6.19 -31.08
N LEU A 25 -13.08 -5.48 -31.15
CA LEU A 25 -12.15 -5.67 -32.24
C LEU A 25 -11.85 -7.18 -32.32
N PRO A 26 -11.86 -7.79 -33.51
CA PRO A 26 -11.46 -9.19 -33.63
C PRO A 26 -10.07 -9.35 -33.04
N ASP A 27 -9.87 -10.39 -32.23
CA ASP A 27 -8.56 -10.68 -31.64
C ASP A 27 -7.49 -10.67 -32.74
N PRO A 28 -6.34 -10.00 -32.53
CA PRO A 28 -5.26 -10.00 -33.51
C PRO A 28 -4.83 -11.45 -33.75
N VAL A 29 -4.62 -11.81 -35.02
CA VAL A 29 -4.09 -13.14 -35.37
C VAL A 29 -2.64 -13.18 -34.92
N CYS A 30 -2.39 -13.97 -33.87
CA CYS A 30 -1.06 -14.17 -33.34
C CYS A 30 -0.36 -15.28 -34.13
N ASP A 31 0.73 -14.97 -34.79
CA ASP A 31 1.49 -15.98 -35.53
C ASP A 31 2.65 -16.52 -34.70
N ARG A 32 3.15 -17.69 -35.11
CA ARG A 32 4.45 -18.24 -34.70
C ARG A 32 5.04 -19.02 -35.86
N LEU A 33 6.36 -19.04 -35.95
CA LEU A 33 7.03 -19.97 -36.85
C LEU A 33 6.79 -21.41 -36.35
N PRO A 34 6.49 -22.38 -37.25
CA PRO A 34 6.37 -23.77 -36.84
C PRO A 34 7.68 -24.34 -36.31
N PHE A 35 8.80 -23.93 -36.92
CA PHE A 35 10.16 -24.30 -36.55
C PHE A 35 11.12 -23.11 -36.69
N ALA A 36 12.21 -23.13 -35.93
CA ALA A 36 13.19 -22.02 -35.89
C ALA A 36 14.20 -22.02 -37.06
N ASN A 37 14.11 -22.99 -37.97
CA ASN A 37 15.07 -23.20 -39.05
C ASN A 37 14.41 -23.23 -40.45
N PRO A 38 13.66 -22.18 -40.86
CA PRO A 38 13.17 -22.09 -42.23
C PRO A 38 14.36 -22.00 -43.22
N ASP A 39 14.29 -22.73 -44.32
CA ASP A 39 15.19 -22.56 -45.45
C ASP A 39 14.75 -21.34 -46.25
N LEU A 40 15.37 -20.21 -45.97
CA LEU A 40 15.12 -18.95 -46.66
C LEU A 40 15.89 -18.85 -47.99
N ALA A 41 16.93 -19.67 -48.18
CA ALA A 41 17.69 -19.70 -49.43
C ALA A 41 16.88 -20.36 -50.56
N ASP A 42 16.09 -21.38 -50.21
CA ASP A 42 15.04 -21.92 -51.05
C ASP A 42 13.63 -21.52 -50.56
N GLY A 43 13.48 -20.28 -50.13
CA GLY A 43 12.21 -19.75 -49.61
C GLY A 43 11.17 -19.43 -50.68
N TRP A 44 10.10 -18.75 -50.29
CA TRP A 44 9.01 -18.35 -51.17
C TRP A 44 9.53 -17.50 -52.34
N GLY A 45 9.08 -17.80 -53.56
CA GLY A 45 9.51 -17.12 -54.78
C GLY A 45 10.84 -17.63 -55.37
N SER A 46 11.57 -18.51 -54.68
CA SER A 46 12.81 -19.11 -55.20
C SER A 46 12.56 -19.90 -56.49
N THR A 47 13.36 -19.63 -57.52
CA THR A 47 13.44 -20.45 -58.74
C THR A 47 14.71 -21.30 -58.78
N CYS A 48 15.35 -21.52 -57.64
CA CYS A 48 16.60 -22.26 -57.58
C CYS A 48 16.42 -23.72 -58.09
N CYS A 49 17.54 -24.39 -58.38
CA CYS A 49 17.55 -25.81 -58.80
C CYS A 49 16.78 -26.10 -60.11
N GLY A 50 16.63 -25.09 -60.98
CA GLY A 50 16.04 -25.26 -62.32
C GLY A 50 14.52 -25.43 -62.34
N ARG A 51 13.82 -25.03 -61.28
CA ARG A 51 12.35 -25.11 -61.21
C ARG A 51 11.71 -24.14 -62.21
N THR A 52 10.76 -24.64 -63.00
CA THR A 52 9.96 -23.82 -63.94
C THR A 52 8.91 -22.97 -63.23
N ASN A 53 8.50 -23.34 -62.01
CA ASN A 53 7.61 -22.58 -61.16
C ASN A 53 8.34 -22.15 -59.88
N PRO A 54 8.16 -20.88 -59.42
CA PRO A 54 8.70 -20.44 -58.15
C PRO A 54 8.18 -21.27 -56.98
N HIS A 55 9.02 -21.46 -55.97
CA HIS A 55 8.64 -22.13 -54.74
C HIS A 55 7.51 -21.34 -54.06
N ARG A 56 6.44 -22.04 -53.68
CA ARG A 56 5.18 -21.40 -53.22
C ARG A 56 5.04 -21.32 -51.71
N GLY A 57 6.09 -21.67 -50.97
CA GLY A 57 6.09 -21.73 -49.53
C GLY A 57 7.49 -21.58 -48.97
N VAL A 58 7.66 -21.94 -47.72
CA VAL A 58 8.95 -22.02 -47.04
C VAL A 58 9.10 -23.42 -46.47
N ASP A 59 10.26 -24.01 -46.71
CA ASP A 59 10.57 -25.35 -46.23
C ASP A 59 11.30 -25.26 -44.89
N SER A 60 11.06 -26.22 -43.99
CA SER A 60 11.78 -26.33 -42.71
C SER A 60 12.24 -27.76 -42.52
N PRO A 61 13.54 -28.06 -42.71
CA PRO A 61 14.06 -29.41 -42.56
C PRO A 61 13.93 -29.86 -41.10
N GLN A 62 13.32 -31.02 -40.90
CA GLN A 62 13.03 -31.59 -39.59
C GLN A 62 13.08 -33.11 -39.64
N ALA A 63 13.41 -33.76 -38.53
CA ALA A 63 13.37 -35.21 -38.46
C ALA A 63 11.94 -35.73 -38.75
N ALA A 64 11.84 -36.86 -39.46
CA ALA A 64 10.56 -37.50 -39.69
C ALA A 64 9.89 -37.87 -38.35
N GLY A 65 8.59 -37.60 -38.22
CA GLY A 65 7.82 -37.82 -37.00
C GLY A 65 7.75 -36.62 -36.05
N THR A 66 8.57 -35.58 -36.25
CA THR A 66 8.50 -34.32 -35.47
C THR A 66 7.12 -33.70 -35.57
N ASN A 67 6.55 -33.28 -34.43
CA ASN A 67 5.23 -32.65 -34.42
C ASN A 67 5.28 -31.30 -35.14
N ILE A 68 4.28 -31.04 -35.98
CA ILE A 68 4.11 -29.76 -36.69
C ILE A 68 3.13 -28.90 -35.87
N PRO A 69 3.57 -27.78 -35.30
CA PRO A 69 2.70 -26.86 -34.58
C PRO A 69 1.96 -25.91 -35.55
N ALA A 70 0.71 -25.56 -35.23
CA ALA A 70 -0.06 -24.56 -35.96
C ALA A 70 0.58 -23.16 -35.84
N VAL A 71 0.60 -22.42 -36.94
CA VAL A 71 1.11 -21.04 -37.02
C VAL A 71 0.26 -20.08 -36.18
N ALA A 72 -1.07 -20.22 -36.20
CA ALA A 72 -2.00 -19.37 -35.48
C ALA A 72 -3.31 -20.11 -35.18
N ASP A 73 -4.15 -19.49 -34.35
CA ASP A 73 -5.51 -19.96 -34.07
C ASP A 73 -6.32 -20.03 -35.37
N GLY A 74 -7.15 -21.08 -35.52
CA GLY A 74 -7.94 -21.21 -36.72
C GLY A 74 -8.84 -22.44 -36.76
N THR A 75 -9.37 -22.71 -37.94
CA THR A 75 -10.24 -23.87 -38.22
C THR A 75 -9.68 -24.69 -39.37
N VAL A 76 -9.65 -26.01 -39.22
CA VAL A 76 -9.25 -26.92 -40.30
C VAL A 76 -10.27 -26.85 -41.43
N VAL A 77 -9.86 -26.34 -42.59
CA VAL A 77 -10.74 -26.15 -43.75
C VAL A 77 -10.50 -27.16 -44.85
N VAL A 78 -9.29 -27.75 -44.93
CA VAL A 78 -8.97 -28.82 -45.89
C VAL A 78 -8.06 -29.88 -45.26
N LYS A 79 -8.32 -31.13 -45.62
CA LYS A 79 -7.55 -32.31 -45.25
C LYS A 79 -7.53 -33.26 -46.45
N THR A 80 -6.37 -33.49 -47.05
CA THR A 80 -6.30 -34.29 -48.29
C THR A 80 -4.88 -34.83 -48.53
N SER A 81 -4.72 -35.63 -49.58
CA SER A 81 -3.43 -36.11 -50.05
C SER A 81 -3.30 -35.86 -51.54
N THR A 82 -2.15 -35.35 -52.00
CA THR A 82 -1.88 -35.10 -53.42
C THR A 82 -0.58 -35.77 -53.85
N GLY A 83 -0.44 -36.03 -55.15
CA GLY A 83 0.78 -36.67 -55.67
C GLY A 83 2.05 -35.88 -55.34
N CYS A 84 2.03 -34.56 -55.49
CA CYS A 84 3.20 -33.69 -55.28
C CYS A 84 3.45 -33.36 -53.81
N LEU A 85 2.44 -32.87 -53.08
CA LEU A 85 2.57 -32.38 -51.70
C LEU A 85 2.40 -33.47 -50.63
N GLY A 86 2.03 -34.68 -51.02
CA GLY A 86 1.74 -35.75 -50.08
C GLY A 86 0.53 -35.43 -49.21
N ASN A 87 0.60 -35.77 -47.93
CA ASN A 87 -0.47 -35.49 -46.97
C ASN A 87 -0.45 -34.02 -46.53
N VAL A 88 -1.60 -33.36 -46.63
CA VAL A 88 -1.77 -31.92 -46.39
C VAL A 88 -2.97 -31.64 -45.48
N VAL A 89 -2.78 -30.72 -44.54
CA VAL A 89 -3.88 -30.07 -43.81
C VAL A 89 -3.79 -28.56 -43.99
N VAL A 90 -4.93 -27.88 -44.00
CA VAL A 90 -5.02 -26.43 -44.15
C VAL A 90 -5.91 -25.85 -43.08
N VAL A 91 -5.40 -24.81 -42.42
CA VAL A 91 -6.07 -24.09 -41.34
C VAL A 91 -6.39 -22.67 -41.83
N GLN A 92 -7.64 -22.23 -41.69
CA GLN A 92 -8.04 -20.85 -41.94
C GLN A 92 -8.09 -20.06 -40.63
N HIS A 93 -7.49 -18.88 -40.64
CA HIS A 93 -7.34 -17.96 -39.50
C HIS A 93 -8.42 -16.85 -39.53
N ALA A 94 -8.51 -16.08 -38.45
CA ALA A 94 -9.57 -15.07 -38.28
C ALA A 94 -9.48 -13.91 -39.29
N ASP A 95 -8.28 -13.59 -39.75
CA ASP A 95 -7.99 -12.62 -40.82
C ASP A 95 -8.33 -13.12 -42.25
N GLY A 96 -8.79 -14.37 -42.35
CA GLY A 96 -9.13 -15.04 -43.60
C GLY A 96 -7.95 -15.71 -44.32
N VAL A 97 -6.71 -15.57 -43.83
CA VAL A 97 -5.53 -16.25 -44.36
C VAL A 97 -5.59 -17.74 -44.02
N CYS A 98 -5.09 -18.56 -44.95
CA CYS A 98 -5.01 -20.01 -44.79
C CYS A 98 -3.55 -20.45 -44.74
N SER A 99 -3.16 -21.20 -43.71
CA SER A 99 -1.87 -21.89 -43.61
C SER A 99 -2.00 -23.35 -44.02
N GLY A 100 -1.21 -23.77 -45.01
CA GLY A 100 -1.14 -25.14 -45.50
C GLY A 100 0.15 -25.83 -45.07
N TYR A 101 0.02 -27.05 -44.54
CA TYR A 101 1.11 -27.85 -44.00
C TYR A 101 1.22 -29.15 -44.79
N ALA A 102 2.33 -29.35 -45.51
CA ALA A 102 2.49 -30.45 -46.47
C ALA A 102 3.61 -31.45 -46.09
N HIS A 103 3.76 -32.48 -46.93
CA HIS A 103 4.70 -33.60 -46.81
C HIS A 103 4.56 -34.44 -45.52
N MET A 104 3.41 -34.37 -44.84
CA MET A 104 3.24 -35.04 -43.55
C MET A 104 3.42 -36.56 -43.62
N GLN A 105 3.98 -37.14 -42.56
CA GLN A 105 4.26 -38.58 -42.48
C GLN A 105 2.99 -39.43 -42.68
N THR A 106 1.90 -39.00 -42.07
CA THR A 106 0.55 -39.55 -42.22
C THR A 106 -0.44 -38.41 -42.37
N GLN A 107 -1.66 -38.72 -42.79
CA GLN A 107 -2.75 -37.75 -42.76
C GLN A 107 -2.98 -37.23 -41.32
N SER A 108 -3.35 -35.96 -41.17
CA SER A 108 -3.61 -35.35 -39.86
C SER A 108 -4.70 -36.12 -39.09
N SER A 109 -4.61 -36.18 -37.76
CA SER A 109 -5.67 -36.71 -36.90
C SER A 109 -6.86 -35.76 -36.78
N LEU A 110 -6.69 -34.47 -37.08
CA LEU A 110 -7.74 -33.46 -37.05
C LEU A 110 -8.75 -33.68 -38.19
N SER A 111 -10.00 -33.30 -37.96
CA SER A 111 -11.10 -33.38 -38.92
C SER A 111 -11.42 -32.01 -39.53
N LEU A 112 -12.12 -32.01 -40.67
CA LEU A 112 -12.65 -30.77 -41.24
C LEU A 112 -13.60 -30.11 -40.24
N GLY A 113 -13.39 -28.82 -39.95
CA GLY A 113 -14.16 -28.06 -38.98
C GLY A 113 -13.56 -28.02 -37.57
N ASP A 114 -12.52 -28.80 -37.28
CA ASP A 114 -11.86 -28.74 -35.97
C ASP A 114 -11.20 -27.37 -35.76
N ARG A 115 -11.38 -26.80 -34.57
CA ARG A 115 -10.63 -25.62 -34.14
C ARG A 115 -9.23 -26.04 -33.70
N VAL A 116 -8.25 -25.23 -34.06
CA VAL A 116 -6.86 -25.37 -33.61
C VAL A 116 -6.41 -24.09 -32.91
N THR A 117 -5.67 -24.24 -31.83
CA THR A 117 -4.98 -23.12 -31.19
C THR A 117 -3.54 -23.01 -31.69
N ARG A 118 -2.98 -21.81 -31.67
CA ARG A 118 -1.60 -21.51 -32.02
C ARG A 118 -0.66 -22.43 -31.26
N GLY A 119 0.21 -23.13 -31.98
CA GLY A 119 1.14 -24.10 -31.41
C GLY A 119 0.57 -25.51 -31.22
N GLN A 120 -0.75 -25.72 -31.33
CA GLN A 120 -1.34 -27.05 -31.31
C GLN A 120 -0.78 -27.91 -32.45
N HIS A 121 -0.52 -29.19 -32.18
CA HIS A 121 0.00 -30.09 -33.19
C HIS A 121 -1.05 -30.41 -34.27
N VAL A 122 -0.76 -30.06 -35.51
CA VAL A 122 -1.62 -30.32 -36.68
C VAL A 122 -1.24 -31.58 -37.44
N GLY A 123 -0.07 -32.14 -37.17
CA GLY A 123 0.43 -33.35 -37.83
C GLY A 123 1.88 -33.66 -37.46
N ARG A 124 2.53 -34.50 -38.27
CA ARG A 124 3.93 -34.89 -38.10
C ARG A 124 4.70 -34.73 -39.40
N VAL A 125 5.92 -34.21 -39.31
CA VAL A 125 6.85 -34.06 -40.43
C VAL A 125 7.09 -35.42 -41.08
N GLY A 126 7.07 -35.45 -42.41
CA GLY A 126 7.38 -36.64 -43.18
C GLY A 126 8.06 -36.29 -44.49
N ALA A 127 8.01 -37.24 -45.41
CA ALA A 127 8.55 -37.13 -46.77
C ALA A 127 7.54 -37.66 -47.79
N THR A 128 6.24 -37.48 -47.55
CA THR A 128 5.20 -37.97 -48.48
C THR A 128 5.06 -37.04 -49.68
N GLY A 129 4.64 -37.60 -50.81
CA GLY A 129 4.58 -36.88 -52.10
C GLY A 129 5.86 -37.04 -52.93
N THR A 130 5.79 -36.61 -54.19
CA THR A 130 6.88 -36.75 -55.17
C THR A 130 7.77 -35.51 -55.29
N CYS A 131 7.30 -34.36 -54.79
CA CYS A 131 8.00 -33.08 -54.90
C CYS A 131 8.83 -32.77 -53.64
N GLN A 132 9.60 -33.74 -53.15
CA GLN A 132 10.41 -33.61 -51.93
C GLN A 132 11.76 -34.31 -52.09
N SER A 133 12.79 -33.81 -51.41
CA SER A 133 14.16 -34.36 -51.40
C SER A 133 14.55 -35.04 -50.08
N GLY A 134 13.68 -34.98 -49.07
CA GLY A 134 13.86 -35.54 -47.73
C GLY A 134 12.74 -35.11 -46.79
N ALA A 135 12.86 -35.50 -45.51
CA ALA A 135 11.87 -35.12 -44.49
C ALA A 135 11.95 -33.62 -44.15
N HIS A 136 10.85 -32.90 -44.35
CA HIS A 136 10.72 -31.48 -44.04
C HIS A 136 9.25 -31.08 -43.94
N LEU A 137 8.98 -29.92 -43.34
CA LEU A 137 7.68 -29.24 -43.47
C LEU A 137 7.75 -28.29 -44.65
N HIS A 138 6.80 -28.37 -45.58
CA HIS A 138 6.52 -27.30 -46.54
C HIS A 138 5.31 -26.50 -46.05
N LEU A 139 5.53 -25.23 -45.70
CA LEU A 139 4.51 -24.30 -45.22
C LEU A 139 4.11 -23.35 -46.34
N THR A 140 2.81 -23.21 -46.59
CA THR A 140 2.26 -22.26 -47.57
C THR A 140 1.26 -21.33 -46.90
N LEU A 141 1.24 -20.04 -47.27
CA LEU A 141 0.16 -19.11 -46.93
C LEU A 141 -0.62 -18.68 -48.18
N SER A 142 -1.95 -18.59 -48.06
CA SER A 142 -2.85 -18.17 -49.14
C SER A 142 -4.10 -17.50 -48.59
N ARG A 143 -4.65 -16.49 -49.28
CA ARG A 143 -5.96 -15.90 -48.96
C ARG A 143 -7.15 -16.75 -49.42
N ARG A 144 -6.90 -17.81 -50.19
CA ARG A 144 -7.94 -18.75 -50.63
C ARG A 144 -7.68 -20.15 -50.10
N ARG A 145 -8.78 -20.85 -49.79
CA ARG A 145 -8.81 -22.25 -49.36
C ARG A 145 -8.44 -23.26 -50.46
N ASP A 146 -8.09 -22.83 -51.66
CA ASP A 146 -7.55 -23.67 -52.73
C ASP A 146 -6.19 -23.16 -53.24
N GLY A 147 -5.78 -21.97 -52.80
CA GLY A 147 -4.62 -21.27 -53.35
C GLY A 147 -3.29 -21.96 -53.06
N TYR A 148 -3.22 -22.80 -52.02
CA TYR A 148 -2.06 -23.64 -51.74
C TYR A 148 -1.89 -24.81 -52.74
N PHE A 149 -2.89 -25.11 -53.58
CA PHE A 149 -2.75 -26.07 -54.68
C PHE A 149 -2.55 -25.39 -56.03
N THR A 150 -3.36 -24.38 -56.35
CA THR A 150 -3.47 -23.85 -57.73
C THR A 150 -3.48 -22.33 -57.83
N GLY A 151 -3.33 -21.60 -56.72
CA GLY A 151 -3.46 -20.14 -56.68
C GLY A 151 -2.21 -19.38 -56.28
N THR A 152 -2.40 -18.09 -56.00
CA THR A 152 -1.36 -17.17 -55.50
C THR A 152 -1.12 -17.39 -54.02
N THR A 153 0.13 -17.62 -53.66
CA THR A 153 0.57 -17.74 -52.26
C THR A 153 1.32 -16.48 -51.83
N ALA A 154 1.45 -16.26 -50.53
CA ALA A 154 2.27 -15.22 -49.93
C ALA A 154 3.50 -15.83 -49.25
N ASP A 155 4.54 -15.02 -49.04
CA ASP A 155 5.72 -15.41 -48.27
C ASP A 155 5.32 -15.72 -46.81
N PRO A 156 5.37 -17.00 -46.38
CA PRO A 156 5.02 -17.38 -45.02
C PRO A 156 5.94 -16.77 -43.97
N TYR A 157 7.23 -16.65 -44.26
CA TYR A 157 8.19 -16.14 -43.29
C TYR A 157 7.97 -14.66 -43.07
N ALA A 158 7.93 -13.86 -44.13
CA ALA A 158 7.69 -12.42 -44.01
C ALA A 158 6.35 -12.13 -43.32
N TYR A 159 5.28 -12.87 -43.66
CA TYR A 159 3.98 -12.73 -43.02
C TYR A 159 4.06 -13.00 -41.52
N ILE A 160 4.60 -14.16 -41.13
CA ILE A 160 4.68 -14.55 -39.72
C ILE A 160 5.55 -13.58 -38.93
N MET A 161 6.67 -13.13 -39.50
CA MET A 161 7.58 -12.18 -38.83
C MET A 161 6.90 -10.83 -38.56
N ASP A 162 6.00 -10.38 -39.43
CA ASP A 162 5.19 -9.16 -39.25
C ASP A 162 4.08 -9.34 -38.18
N HIS A 163 3.74 -10.58 -37.83
CA HIS A 163 2.69 -10.96 -36.88
C HIS A 163 3.23 -11.73 -35.65
N LEU A 164 4.56 -11.67 -35.40
CA LEU A 164 5.23 -12.39 -34.29
C LEU A 164 4.91 -11.77 -32.92
N THR A 165 4.85 -10.45 -32.85
CA THR A 165 4.44 -9.72 -31.64
C THR A 165 2.94 -9.54 -31.70
N CYS A 166 2.22 -10.48 -31.10
CA CYS A 166 0.85 -10.19 -30.75
C CYS A 166 0.87 -9.16 -29.63
N ASP A 167 0.14 -8.08 -29.86
CA ASP A 167 -0.18 -7.10 -28.84
C ASP A 167 -1.67 -7.32 -28.54
N ARG A 168 -1.99 -8.41 -27.86
CA ARG A 168 -3.35 -8.75 -27.44
C ARG A 168 -3.79 -7.71 -26.41
N LEU A 169 -5.07 -7.36 -26.43
CA LEU A 169 -5.59 -6.42 -25.44
C LEU A 169 -5.53 -7.05 -24.04
N PRO A 170 -5.32 -6.22 -23.00
CA PRO A 170 -5.27 -6.69 -21.63
C PRO A 170 -6.62 -7.29 -21.21
N THR A 171 -6.59 -8.38 -20.46
CA THR A 171 -7.79 -9.09 -19.98
C THR A 171 -7.96 -8.91 -18.48
N GLY A 172 -9.15 -9.21 -17.95
CA GLY A 172 -9.41 -9.07 -16.52
C GLY A 172 -10.84 -9.36 -16.10
N VAL A 173 -11.04 -9.34 -14.78
CA VAL A 173 -12.30 -9.63 -14.11
C VAL A 173 -12.52 -8.66 -12.95
N VAL A 174 -13.77 -8.24 -12.76
CA VAL A 174 -14.21 -7.56 -11.53
C VAL A 174 -14.85 -8.58 -10.61
N ASP A 175 -14.26 -8.77 -9.42
CA ASP A 175 -14.77 -9.73 -8.43
C ASP A 175 -15.90 -9.13 -7.62
N VAL A 176 -15.66 -7.93 -7.06
CA VAL A 176 -16.54 -7.27 -6.11
C VAL A 176 -16.55 -5.77 -6.39
N VAL A 177 -17.74 -5.22 -6.61
CA VAL A 177 -18.01 -3.78 -6.53
C VAL A 177 -18.66 -3.49 -5.18
N GLY A 178 -17.85 -3.17 -4.19
CA GLY A 178 -18.27 -2.78 -2.85
C GLY A 178 -18.61 -1.30 -2.74
N CYS A 179 -18.96 -0.84 -1.53
CA CYS A 179 -19.14 0.59 -1.26
C CYS A 179 -17.89 1.30 -0.75
N ASP A 180 -16.86 0.53 -0.40
CA ASP A 180 -15.58 1.07 0.06
C ASP A 180 -14.46 0.77 -0.93
N THR A 181 -14.51 -0.42 -1.54
CA THR A 181 -13.52 -0.84 -2.53
C THR A 181 -14.15 -1.58 -3.71
N VAL A 182 -13.48 -1.50 -4.85
CA VAL A 182 -13.63 -2.36 -6.02
C VAL A 182 -12.41 -3.24 -6.11
N THR A 183 -12.63 -4.55 -6.24
CA THR A 183 -11.54 -5.52 -6.33
C THR A 183 -11.70 -6.40 -7.56
N GLY A 184 -10.59 -6.82 -8.14
CA GLY A 184 -10.57 -7.71 -9.29
C GLY A 184 -9.15 -8.11 -9.67
N ALA A 185 -8.99 -8.56 -10.92
CA ALA A 185 -7.68 -8.83 -11.50
C ALA A 185 -7.53 -8.34 -12.94
N ALA A 186 -6.29 -8.03 -13.28
CA ALA A 186 -5.82 -7.58 -14.58
C ALA A 186 -4.67 -8.47 -15.07
N LEU A 187 -4.70 -8.90 -16.32
CA LEU A 187 -3.66 -9.75 -16.90
C LEU A 187 -3.27 -9.27 -18.30
N GLU A 188 -1.96 -9.18 -18.52
CA GLU A 188 -1.33 -9.01 -19.83
C GLU A 188 -1.15 -10.39 -20.49
N PRO A 189 -1.93 -10.75 -21.53
CA PRO A 189 -1.88 -12.08 -22.11
C PRO A 189 -0.56 -12.41 -22.82
N ASP A 190 0.22 -11.40 -23.21
CA ASP A 190 1.51 -11.57 -23.88
C ASP A 190 2.70 -11.62 -22.91
N ASP A 191 2.53 -11.12 -21.68
CA ASP A 191 3.47 -11.22 -20.58
C ASP A 191 2.74 -11.38 -19.24
N ALA A 192 2.43 -12.63 -18.90
CA ALA A 192 1.78 -12.96 -17.63
C ALA A 192 2.61 -12.64 -16.38
N THR A 193 3.88 -12.19 -16.52
CA THR A 193 4.70 -11.73 -15.40
C THR A 193 4.60 -10.22 -15.15
N ALA A 194 4.04 -9.47 -16.11
CA ALA A 194 3.89 -8.03 -15.99
C ALA A 194 2.66 -7.67 -15.14
N ALA A 195 2.86 -6.81 -14.15
CA ALA A 195 1.77 -6.06 -13.54
C ALA A 195 1.35 -4.94 -14.50
N ILE A 196 0.06 -4.85 -14.79
CA ILE A 196 -0.51 -3.83 -15.68
C ILE A 196 -1.42 -2.87 -14.92
N ALA A 197 -1.72 -1.73 -15.53
CA ALA A 197 -2.66 -0.79 -14.96
C ALA A 197 -4.10 -1.30 -15.08
N ALA A 198 -4.82 -1.23 -13.97
CA ALA A 198 -6.25 -1.41 -13.86
C ALA A 198 -6.91 -0.04 -13.74
N ARG A 199 -7.76 0.32 -14.71
CA ARG A 199 -8.52 1.56 -14.70
C ARG A 199 -9.97 1.26 -14.35
N VAL A 200 -10.44 1.82 -13.25
CA VAL A 200 -11.84 1.76 -12.81
C VAL A 200 -12.47 3.11 -13.02
N SER A 201 -13.60 3.14 -13.71
CA SER A 201 -14.37 4.34 -14.00
C SER A 201 -15.71 4.25 -13.28
N PHE A 202 -16.06 5.28 -12.54
CA PHE A 202 -17.29 5.36 -11.78
C PHE A 202 -18.22 6.42 -12.37
N GLY A 203 -19.52 6.14 -12.48
CA GLY A 203 -20.50 7.09 -13.05
C GLY A 203 -20.60 7.06 -14.57
N GLY A 204 -19.89 6.14 -15.23
CA GLY A 204 -19.99 5.90 -16.67
C GLY A 204 -18.68 5.34 -17.24
N PRO A 205 -18.65 5.07 -18.57
CA PRO A 205 -17.46 4.57 -19.23
C PRO A 205 -16.34 5.61 -19.23
N THR A 206 -15.10 5.13 -19.36
CA THR A 206 -13.89 5.96 -19.44
C THR A 206 -14.06 7.13 -20.42
N GLY A 207 -13.72 8.34 -19.99
CA GLY A 207 -13.80 9.59 -20.75
C GLY A 207 -15.18 10.27 -20.73
N ALA A 208 -16.16 9.74 -20.00
CA ALA A 208 -17.43 10.45 -19.81
C ALA A 208 -17.24 11.69 -18.94
N ALA A 209 -17.94 12.79 -19.26
CA ALA A 209 -17.77 14.06 -18.55
C ALA A 209 -18.14 14.01 -17.04
N ALA A 210 -18.94 13.01 -16.64
CA ALA A 210 -19.34 12.79 -15.26
C ALA A 210 -18.65 11.57 -14.62
N SER A 211 -17.73 10.90 -15.32
CA SER A 211 -17.05 9.74 -14.77
C SER A 211 -15.84 10.13 -13.93
N VAL A 212 -15.71 9.51 -12.77
CA VAL A 212 -14.51 9.58 -11.94
C VAL A 212 -13.64 8.37 -12.25
N GLU A 213 -12.40 8.60 -12.65
CA GLU A 213 -11.47 7.52 -12.99
C GLU A 213 -10.41 7.33 -11.90
N ARG A 214 -10.07 6.08 -11.65
CA ARG A 214 -8.96 5.67 -10.78
C ARG A 214 -8.14 4.62 -11.50
N GLU A 215 -6.84 4.84 -11.58
CA GLU A 215 -5.89 3.90 -12.16
C GLU A 215 -4.94 3.41 -11.08
N VAL A 216 -4.80 2.10 -10.98
CA VAL A 216 -3.88 1.44 -10.04
C VAL A 216 -3.10 0.36 -10.76
N VAL A 217 -1.91 0.05 -10.28
CA VAL A 217 -1.16 -1.12 -10.78
C VAL A 217 -1.77 -2.37 -10.14
N ALA A 218 -2.06 -3.38 -10.96
CA ALA A 218 -2.61 -4.64 -10.50
C ALA A 218 -1.49 -5.59 -10.04
N ASP A 219 -0.93 -5.32 -8.85
CA ASP A 219 0.20 -6.04 -8.25
C ASP A 219 -0.16 -6.75 -6.92
N VAL A 220 -1.45 -6.83 -6.59
CA VAL A 220 -1.93 -7.48 -5.37
C VAL A 220 -1.97 -8.99 -5.58
N VAL A 221 -1.38 -9.74 -4.65
CA VAL A 221 -1.36 -11.21 -4.70
C VAL A 221 -2.76 -11.78 -4.48
N ARG A 222 -3.25 -12.59 -5.41
CA ARG A 222 -4.54 -13.30 -5.30
C ARG A 222 -4.32 -14.79 -5.09
N ALA A 223 -4.72 -15.27 -3.90
CA ALA A 223 -4.53 -16.68 -3.51
C ALA A 223 -5.20 -17.68 -4.47
N THR A 224 -6.31 -17.31 -5.10
CA THR A 224 -7.01 -18.11 -6.12
C THR A 224 -6.20 -18.32 -7.39
N ASP A 225 -5.34 -17.37 -7.73
CA ASP A 225 -4.55 -17.34 -8.96
C ASP A 225 -3.20 -18.03 -8.77
N CYS A 226 -2.77 -18.22 -7.50
CA CYS A 226 -1.54 -18.92 -7.14
C CYS A 226 -1.66 -20.46 -7.13
N ALA A 227 -2.84 -21.03 -7.43
CA ALA A 227 -3.05 -22.48 -7.40
C ALA A 227 -2.45 -23.18 -8.64
N GLY A 228 -1.15 -23.50 -8.58
CA GLY A 228 -0.47 -24.33 -9.59
C GLY A 228 0.38 -23.56 -10.63
N ALA A 229 0.57 -22.25 -10.47
CA ALA A 229 1.35 -21.44 -11.40
C ALA A 229 2.86 -21.40 -11.03
N SER A 230 3.72 -21.48 -12.06
CA SER A 230 5.17 -21.22 -11.98
C SER A 230 5.53 -19.75 -12.28
N GLN A 231 4.54 -18.85 -12.26
CA GLN A 231 4.62 -17.42 -12.60
C GLN A 231 4.14 -16.54 -11.42
N PRO A 232 4.45 -15.23 -11.40
CA PRO A 232 3.96 -14.31 -10.38
C PRO A 232 2.42 -14.32 -10.35
N CYS A 233 1.81 -14.34 -9.16
CA CYS A 233 0.34 -14.30 -8.98
C CYS A 233 -0.16 -12.95 -8.44
N ALA A 234 0.64 -11.91 -8.66
CA ALA A 234 0.37 -10.53 -8.30
C ALA A 234 -0.34 -9.85 -9.48
N HIS A 235 -1.62 -10.14 -9.65
CA HIS A 235 -2.47 -9.63 -10.74
C HIS A 235 -3.73 -8.94 -10.22
N GLY A 236 -3.91 -8.91 -8.89
CA GLY A 236 -5.07 -8.31 -8.26
C GLY A 236 -4.95 -6.81 -8.16
N PHE A 237 -6.09 -6.13 -8.10
CA PHE A 237 -6.16 -4.71 -7.80
C PHE A 237 -7.21 -4.44 -6.72
N VAL A 238 -7.01 -3.33 -6.01
CA VAL A 238 -7.97 -2.76 -5.08
C VAL A 238 -8.06 -1.26 -5.36
N VAL A 239 -9.26 -0.77 -5.69
CA VAL A 239 -9.53 0.64 -5.92
C VAL A 239 -10.53 1.13 -4.88
N ALA A 240 -10.22 2.24 -4.20
CA ALA A 240 -11.17 2.85 -3.28
C ALA A 240 -12.33 3.50 -4.06
N VAL A 241 -13.56 3.34 -3.55
CA VAL A 241 -14.74 3.99 -4.12
C VAL A 241 -14.75 5.47 -3.69
N PRO A 242 -14.86 6.43 -4.64
CA PRO A 242 -14.98 7.84 -4.33
C PRO A 242 -16.09 8.14 -3.31
N ALA A 243 -15.80 9.01 -2.34
CA ALA A 243 -16.76 9.40 -1.31
C ALA A 243 -17.99 10.12 -1.89
N ALA A 244 -17.81 10.87 -2.97
CA ALA A 244 -18.88 11.56 -3.71
C ALA A 244 -19.98 10.64 -4.25
N LEU A 245 -19.70 9.35 -4.42
CA LEU A 245 -20.65 8.35 -4.94
C LEU A 245 -21.41 7.61 -3.83
N LYS A 246 -21.13 7.94 -2.57
CA LYS A 246 -21.87 7.44 -1.40
C LYS A 246 -23.03 8.39 -1.11
N ASP A 247 -23.96 8.50 -2.06
CA ASP A 247 -25.07 9.47 -2.09
C ASP A 247 -26.46 8.80 -2.11
N ASP A 248 -26.50 7.49 -1.88
CA ASP A 248 -27.67 6.62 -2.05
C ASP A 248 -28.24 6.61 -3.47
N VAL A 249 -27.48 7.01 -4.49
CA VAL A 249 -27.80 6.88 -5.92
C VAL A 249 -27.04 5.69 -6.49
N ALA A 250 -27.64 5.01 -7.50
CA ALA A 250 -26.97 3.93 -8.19
C ALA A 250 -26.04 4.51 -9.27
N HIS A 251 -24.75 4.17 -9.20
CA HIS A 251 -23.73 4.59 -10.15
C HIS A 251 -23.16 3.37 -10.88
N PRO A 252 -23.04 3.40 -12.22
CA PRO A 252 -22.36 2.33 -12.95
C PRO A 252 -20.86 2.36 -12.66
N VAL A 253 -20.27 1.19 -12.44
CA VAL A 253 -18.83 1.00 -12.25
C VAL A 253 -18.30 0.15 -13.39
N ASP A 254 -17.50 0.77 -14.24
CA ASP A 254 -16.79 0.15 -15.35
C ASP A 254 -15.33 -0.15 -14.94
N ALA A 255 -14.74 -1.21 -15.48
CA ALA A 255 -13.34 -1.55 -15.24
C ALA A 255 -12.67 -2.03 -16.52
N TYR A 256 -11.44 -1.55 -16.73
CA TYR A 256 -10.65 -1.76 -17.93
C TYR A 256 -9.21 -2.11 -17.59
N GLY A 257 -8.61 -2.94 -18.42
CA GLY A 257 -7.16 -3.13 -18.42
C GLY A 257 -6.50 -2.12 -19.32
N VAL A 258 -5.32 -1.65 -18.95
CA VAL A 258 -4.52 -0.73 -19.77
C VAL A 258 -3.17 -1.38 -20.03
N ASP A 259 -2.86 -1.64 -21.30
CA ASP A 259 -1.56 -2.18 -21.69
C ASP A 259 -0.48 -1.09 -21.78
N ALA A 260 0.76 -1.48 -22.06
CA ALA A 260 1.88 -0.56 -22.22
C ALA A 260 1.71 0.43 -23.39
N ALA A 261 0.85 0.12 -24.36
CA ALA A 261 0.49 1.00 -25.48
C ALA A 261 -0.70 1.92 -25.16
N GLY A 262 -1.28 1.81 -23.96
CA GLY A 262 -2.42 2.62 -23.50
C GLY A 262 -3.78 2.17 -24.06
N ARG A 263 -3.86 0.99 -24.69
CA ARG A 263 -5.13 0.46 -25.22
C ARG A 263 -5.92 -0.19 -24.08
N THR A 264 -7.24 -0.12 -24.20
CA THR A 264 -8.16 -0.54 -23.13
C THR A 264 -9.19 -1.56 -23.59
N ALA A 265 -9.50 -2.54 -22.73
CA ALA A 265 -10.60 -3.48 -22.93
C ALA A 265 -11.48 -3.55 -21.68
N LEU A 266 -12.81 -3.50 -21.87
CA LEU A 266 -13.79 -3.66 -20.79
C LEU A 266 -13.74 -5.10 -20.27
N TRP A 267 -13.68 -5.23 -18.95
CA TRP A 267 -13.51 -6.53 -18.32
C TRP A 267 -14.80 -7.30 -18.07
N THR A 268 -14.63 -8.62 -17.91
CA THR A 268 -15.76 -9.50 -17.63
C THR A 268 -16.35 -9.15 -16.27
N GLY A 269 -17.67 -8.99 -16.23
CA GLY A 269 -18.39 -8.61 -15.02
C GLY A 269 -18.57 -7.10 -14.85
N ALA A 270 -18.07 -6.26 -15.76
CA ALA A 270 -18.36 -4.82 -15.81
C ALA A 270 -19.24 -4.48 -17.03
N PRO A 271 -20.07 -3.41 -16.97
CA PRO A 271 -20.35 -2.57 -15.80
C PRO A 271 -21.16 -3.29 -14.70
N GLN A 272 -21.00 -2.84 -13.46
CA GLN A 272 -21.94 -3.14 -12.36
C GLN A 272 -22.48 -1.87 -11.74
N ASP A 273 -23.80 -1.78 -11.59
CA ASP A 273 -24.41 -0.68 -10.86
C ASP A 273 -24.23 -0.87 -9.35
N ARG A 274 -23.81 0.19 -8.67
CA ARG A 274 -23.66 0.19 -7.22
C ARG A 274 -24.35 1.38 -6.59
N ARG A 275 -25.24 1.11 -5.63
CA ARG A 275 -25.85 2.10 -4.75
C ARG A 275 -25.20 2.03 -3.38
N CYS A 276 -24.67 3.15 -2.91
CA CYS A 276 -24.00 3.24 -1.62
C CYS A 276 -24.62 4.33 -0.78
N ALA A 277 -25.10 3.96 0.41
CA ALA A 277 -25.64 4.93 1.35
C ALA A 277 -24.53 5.88 1.83
N PRO A 278 -24.85 7.16 2.11
CA PRO A 278 -23.93 8.07 2.76
C PRO A 278 -23.41 7.49 4.07
N PRO A 279 -22.10 7.53 4.32
CA PRO A 279 -21.55 7.14 5.61
C PRO A 279 -22.14 8.04 6.69
N ALA A 280 -22.50 7.44 7.82
CA ALA A 280 -22.98 8.19 8.98
C ALA A 280 -21.94 9.23 9.41
N LEU A 281 -22.40 10.39 9.91
CA LEU A 281 -21.50 11.37 10.50
C LEU A 281 -20.70 10.72 11.65
N PRO A 282 -19.40 11.02 11.77
CA PRO A 282 -18.54 10.45 12.83
C PRO A 282 -18.79 11.08 14.21
N VAL A 283 -20.02 11.50 14.51
CA VAL A 283 -20.32 12.41 15.62
C VAL A 283 -20.69 11.66 16.90
N HIS A 284 -19.85 11.83 17.92
CA HIS A 284 -20.18 11.61 19.31
C HIS A 284 -20.26 12.99 19.99
N VAL A 285 -21.44 13.61 19.96
CA VAL A 285 -21.94 14.76 20.74
C VAL A 285 -21.14 16.10 20.76
N ALA A 286 -19.90 16.21 20.28
CA ALA A 286 -19.10 17.46 20.38
C ALA A 286 -18.19 17.77 19.16
N GLY A 287 -18.65 17.46 17.94
CA GLY A 287 -17.96 17.85 16.70
C GLY A 287 -18.28 19.27 16.25
N SER A 288 -17.41 19.84 15.41
CA SER A 288 -17.65 21.12 14.73
C SER A 288 -17.70 20.95 13.21
N ALA A 289 -18.56 21.73 12.55
CA ALA A 289 -18.60 21.84 11.11
C ALA A 289 -17.80 23.09 10.69
N ARG A 290 -16.67 22.89 10.04
CA ARG A 290 -15.76 23.94 9.61
C ARG A 290 -15.93 24.18 8.12
N ARG A 291 -16.45 25.34 7.74
CA ARG A 291 -16.68 25.67 6.32
C ARG A 291 -15.36 25.85 5.60
N LEU A 292 -15.23 25.26 4.41
CA LEU A 292 -14.15 25.56 3.48
C LEU A 292 -14.54 26.81 2.70
N VAL A 293 -13.69 27.83 2.72
CA VAL A 293 -13.97 29.12 2.07
C VAL A 293 -12.99 29.30 0.91
N GLY A 294 -13.48 29.10 -0.32
CA GLY A 294 -12.67 29.15 -1.55
C GLY A 294 -12.47 27.77 -2.18
N GLU A 295 -12.51 27.69 -3.51
CA GLU A 295 -12.25 26.44 -4.26
C GLU A 295 -10.78 26.00 -4.15
N ASP A 296 -9.89 26.93 -3.86
CA ASP A 296 -8.46 26.72 -3.65
C ASP A 296 -8.15 26.01 -2.33
N VAL A 297 -8.98 26.18 -1.29
CA VAL A 297 -8.76 25.52 0.01
C VAL A 297 -8.86 24.00 -0.14
N LEU A 298 -9.86 23.48 -0.85
CA LEU A 298 -10.02 22.02 -1.02
C LEU A 298 -8.76 21.39 -1.63
N ALA A 299 -8.27 21.96 -2.72
CA ALA A 299 -7.03 21.54 -3.37
C ALA A 299 -5.79 21.83 -2.51
N ALA A 300 -5.78 22.94 -1.76
CA ALA A 300 -4.72 23.25 -0.83
C ALA A 300 -4.65 22.26 0.32
N TRP A 301 -5.70 21.48 0.61
CA TRP A 301 -5.67 20.32 1.53
C TRP A 301 -5.40 18.99 0.82
N GLY A 302 -5.19 18.99 -0.50
CA GLY A 302 -4.92 17.79 -1.29
C GLY A 302 -6.19 17.00 -1.59
N TRP A 303 -7.35 17.59 -1.32
CA TRP A 303 -8.66 17.01 -1.56
C TRP A 303 -9.23 17.47 -2.89
N SER A 304 -10.20 16.71 -3.36
CA SER A 304 -10.93 16.91 -4.60
C SER A 304 -12.44 16.82 -4.35
N ALA A 305 -13.24 17.12 -5.38
CA ALA A 305 -14.69 16.95 -5.30
C ALA A 305 -15.09 15.48 -5.01
N ASP A 306 -14.24 14.52 -5.40
CA ASP A 306 -14.46 13.08 -5.21
C ASP A 306 -14.38 12.65 -3.74
N ASP A 307 -13.69 13.44 -2.90
CA ASP A 307 -13.49 13.19 -1.47
C ASP A 307 -14.66 13.72 -0.62
N VAL A 308 -15.57 14.48 -1.22
CA VAL A 308 -16.70 15.10 -0.53
C VAL A 308 -17.91 14.18 -0.52
N VAL A 309 -18.32 13.73 0.67
CA VAL A 309 -19.54 12.95 0.87
C VAL A 309 -20.77 13.83 0.65
N ALA A 310 -21.72 13.33 -0.14
CA ALA A 310 -23.09 13.83 -0.14
C ALA A 310 -23.81 13.35 1.13
N THR A 311 -23.71 14.12 2.21
CA THR A 311 -24.35 13.78 3.50
C THR A 311 -25.68 14.51 3.67
N ARG A 312 -26.47 14.15 4.71
CA ARG A 312 -27.71 14.85 5.04
C ARG A 312 -27.40 16.18 5.71
N VAL A 313 -27.71 17.28 5.04
CA VAL A 313 -27.36 18.65 5.47
C VAL A 313 -27.91 19.02 6.84
N ALA A 314 -29.07 18.50 7.22
CA ALA A 314 -29.64 18.70 8.56
C ALA A 314 -28.71 18.20 9.69
N GLU A 315 -27.91 17.17 9.43
CA GLU A 315 -26.97 16.62 10.41
C GLU A 315 -25.71 17.50 10.52
N VAL A 316 -25.23 18.07 9.41
CA VAL A 316 -24.09 19.01 9.41
C VAL A 316 -24.46 20.32 10.13
N MET A 317 -25.65 20.86 9.85
CA MET A 317 -26.14 22.10 10.46
C MET A 317 -26.47 21.94 11.96
N ALA A 318 -26.61 20.72 12.45
CA ALA A 318 -26.79 20.45 13.88
C ALA A 318 -25.47 20.52 14.68
N LEU A 319 -24.32 20.56 13.98
CA LEU A 319 -23.01 20.69 14.62
C LEU A 319 -22.69 22.14 14.95
N THR A 320 -21.77 22.31 15.91
CA THR A 320 -21.29 23.64 16.26
C THR A 320 -20.50 24.21 15.08
N ALA A 321 -20.78 25.45 14.67
CA ALA A 321 -19.98 26.11 13.65
C ALA A 321 -18.55 26.30 14.16
N GLY A 322 -17.58 25.76 13.42
CA GLY A 322 -16.16 25.95 13.70
C GLY A 322 -15.55 27.04 12.81
N GLU A 323 -14.35 27.48 13.17
CA GLU A 323 -13.60 28.45 12.38
C GLU A 323 -13.34 27.92 10.95
N PRO A 324 -13.48 28.77 9.91
CA PRO A 324 -13.20 28.37 8.54
C PRO A 324 -11.82 27.73 8.39
N LEU A 325 -11.73 26.72 7.52
CA LEU A 325 -10.46 26.08 7.21
C LEU A 325 -9.63 27.00 6.29
N THR A 326 -8.37 27.24 6.66
CA THR A 326 -7.35 27.84 5.78
C THR A 326 -6.45 26.74 5.22
N ALA A 327 -5.59 27.05 4.24
CA ALA A 327 -4.58 26.09 3.77
C ALA A 327 -3.75 25.53 4.95
N PRO A 328 -3.43 24.22 4.95
CA PRO A 328 -2.71 23.62 6.06
C PRO A 328 -1.22 23.95 5.96
N ILE A 329 -0.61 24.24 7.11
CA ILE A 329 0.83 24.43 7.23
C ILE A 329 1.38 23.25 8.01
N VAL A 330 2.18 22.40 7.35
CA VAL A 330 2.82 21.23 7.97
C VAL A 330 4.17 21.65 8.52
N VAL A 331 4.38 21.48 9.81
CA VAL A 331 5.61 21.88 10.50
C VAL A 331 6.24 20.72 11.26
N ALA A 332 7.55 20.70 11.35
CA ALA A 332 8.30 19.80 12.21
C ALA A 332 8.90 20.55 13.40
N HIS A 333 8.79 19.95 14.58
CA HIS A 333 9.44 20.43 15.80
C HIS A 333 9.90 19.22 16.62
N GLY A 334 11.21 19.15 16.89
CA GLY A 334 11.84 17.92 17.38
C GLY A 334 11.69 16.78 16.37
N ASP A 335 11.30 15.60 16.87
CA ASP A 335 11.04 14.41 16.05
C ASP A 335 9.57 14.29 15.58
N ALA A 336 8.71 15.26 15.94
CA ALA A 336 7.28 15.21 15.70
C ALA A 336 6.85 16.11 14.52
N THR A 337 5.82 15.66 13.81
CA THR A 337 5.17 16.41 12.72
C THR A 337 3.81 16.93 13.19
N PHE A 338 3.55 18.20 12.90
CA PHE A 338 2.33 18.90 13.29
C PHE A 338 1.68 19.55 12.07
N VAL A 339 0.38 19.77 12.17
CA VAL A 339 -0.35 20.72 11.34
C VAL A 339 -0.65 21.95 12.20
N ARG A 340 -0.25 23.12 11.71
CA ARG A 340 -0.64 24.39 12.31
C ARG A 340 -2.00 24.80 11.76
N ASP A 341 -2.94 24.97 12.67
CA ASP A 341 -4.33 25.34 12.45
C ASP A 341 -4.62 26.63 13.23
N GLY A 342 -4.32 27.78 12.62
CA GLY A 342 -4.32 29.08 13.30
C GLY A 342 -3.27 29.14 14.42
N ASP A 343 -3.76 29.33 15.65
CA ASP A 343 -2.95 29.37 16.88
C ASP A 343 -2.83 27.99 17.56
N VAL A 344 -3.29 26.93 16.88
CA VAL A 344 -3.32 25.56 17.41
C VAL A 344 -2.33 24.67 16.65
N LEU A 345 -1.53 23.90 17.38
CA LEU A 345 -0.71 22.81 16.84
C LEU A 345 -1.41 21.47 17.07
N ARG A 346 -1.66 20.75 15.97
CA ARG A 346 -2.26 19.40 16.01
C ARG A 346 -1.25 18.37 15.57
N VAL A 347 -0.99 17.38 16.42
CA VAL A 347 -0.05 16.30 16.14
C VAL A 347 -0.57 15.43 14.99
N VAL A 348 0.33 14.98 14.12
CA VAL A 348 0.08 13.88 13.20
C VAL A 348 0.82 12.64 13.69
N ASP A 349 0.10 11.74 14.35
CA ASP A 349 0.65 10.65 15.16
C ASP A 349 0.84 9.33 14.40
N ASP A 350 0.42 9.25 13.13
CA ASP A 350 0.52 8.06 12.29
C ASP A 350 0.76 8.42 10.81
N THR A 351 1.55 7.61 10.12
CA THR A 351 1.74 7.67 8.67
C THR A 351 0.44 7.45 7.90
N ALA A 352 -0.48 6.62 8.40
CA ALA A 352 -1.80 6.45 7.82
C ALA A 352 -2.62 7.74 7.86
N VAL A 353 -2.51 8.53 8.94
CA VAL A 353 -3.16 9.85 9.05
C VAL A 353 -2.51 10.83 8.08
N LEU A 354 -1.17 10.85 7.98
CA LEU A 354 -0.47 11.68 6.99
C LEU A 354 -0.99 11.43 5.56
N VAL A 355 -1.12 10.16 5.17
CA VAL A 355 -1.59 9.78 3.83
C VAL A 355 -3.08 10.10 3.65
N ALA A 356 -3.94 9.72 4.61
CA ALA A 356 -5.38 9.93 4.52
C ALA A 356 -5.77 11.41 4.44
N TRP A 357 -4.95 12.30 5.02
CA TRP A 357 -5.14 13.74 4.98
C TRP A 357 -4.33 14.44 3.87
N GLY A 358 -3.58 13.70 3.04
CA GLY A 358 -2.81 14.27 1.93
C GLY A 358 -1.64 15.16 2.39
N PHE A 359 -1.03 14.84 3.53
CA PHE A 359 0.12 15.57 4.08
C PHE A 359 1.47 14.97 3.68
N ASP A 360 1.51 13.70 3.29
CA ASP A 360 2.72 12.94 2.92
C ASP A 360 3.49 13.54 1.74
N ALA A 361 2.80 14.17 0.79
CA ALA A 361 3.41 14.83 -0.37
C ALA A 361 3.83 16.29 -0.12
N ARG A 362 3.64 16.83 1.10
CA ARG A 362 3.82 18.26 1.39
C ARG A 362 5.21 18.60 1.89
N PRO A 363 5.70 19.83 1.62
CA PRO A 363 6.89 20.33 2.28
C PRO A 363 6.62 20.47 3.78
N ILE A 364 7.55 19.95 4.58
CA ILE A 364 7.54 20.06 6.05
C ILE A 364 8.47 21.21 6.42
N GLU A 365 7.91 22.25 7.06
CA GLU A 365 8.66 23.44 7.47
C GLU A 365 9.24 23.26 8.89
N PRO A 366 10.53 23.59 9.13
CA PRO A 366 11.07 23.55 10.49
C PRO A 366 10.45 24.68 11.34
N MET A 367 10.09 24.37 12.59
CA MET A 367 9.50 25.31 13.54
C MET A 367 10.43 25.60 14.73
N GLU A 368 10.65 26.89 15.00
CA GLU A 368 11.46 27.36 16.14
C GLU A 368 10.75 27.13 17.49
N ASP A 369 11.51 26.79 18.52
CA ASP A 369 11.02 26.48 19.88
C ASP A 369 10.17 27.61 20.48
N ALA A 370 10.56 28.86 20.24
CA ALA A 370 9.83 30.04 20.72
C ALA A 370 8.43 30.13 20.10
N MET A 371 8.30 29.76 18.82
CA MET A 371 7.01 29.71 18.12
C MET A 371 6.20 28.51 18.57
N ALA A 372 6.82 27.33 18.72
CA ALA A 372 6.15 26.13 19.21
C ALA A 372 5.55 26.34 20.61
N THR A 373 6.26 27.04 21.50
CA THR A 373 5.81 27.36 22.86
C THR A 373 4.66 28.39 22.89
N ALA A 374 4.57 29.25 21.86
CA ALA A 374 3.53 30.28 21.78
C ALA A 374 2.17 29.74 21.29
N LEU A 375 2.17 28.60 20.60
CA LEU A 375 0.96 27.99 20.05
C LEU A 375 0.33 27.02 21.06
N SER A 376 -1.00 26.94 21.06
CA SER A 376 -1.73 26.00 21.92
C SER A 376 -1.76 24.61 21.32
N ARG A 377 -1.57 23.55 22.10
CA ARG A 377 -1.79 22.19 21.60
C ARG A 377 -3.27 21.84 21.49
N GLY A 378 -3.65 21.33 20.33
CA GLY A 378 -5.00 20.87 20.01
C GLY A 378 -5.09 19.35 19.87
N ALA A 379 -6.30 18.86 19.67
CA ALA A 379 -6.54 17.43 19.46
C ALA A 379 -5.81 16.93 18.21
N PRO A 380 -5.24 15.71 18.25
CA PRO A 380 -4.75 15.06 17.04
C PRO A 380 -5.84 15.01 15.97
N TRP A 381 -5.43 14.92 14.70
CA TRP A 381 -6.39 14.69 13.63
C TRP A 381 -7.04 13.29 13.79
N PRO A 382 -8.32 13.14 13.39
CA PRO A 382 -8.94 11.83 13.29
C PRO A 382 -8.28 11.03 12.16
N ALA A 383 -8.53 9.72 12.13
CA ALA A 383 -7.85 8.79 11.21
C ALA A 383 -7.97 9.17 9.72
N ALA A 384 -9.11 9.75 9.33
CA ALA A 384 -9.38 10.24 7.99
C ALA A 384 -10.27 11.50 8.06
N PRO A 385 -10.17 12.40 7.08
CA PRO A 385 -11.08 13.54 6.98
C PRO A 385 -12.50 13.07 6.65
N TYR A 386 -13.49 13.81 7.13
CA TYR A 386 -14.89 13.64 6.72
C TYR A 386 -15.35 14.96 6.11
N LEU A 387 -15.42 15.01 4.79
CA LEU A 387 -15.88 16.16 4.03
C LEU A 387 -17.34 15.99 3.66
N ALA A 388 -18.13 17.01 3.93
CA ALA A 388 -19.57 17.01 3.74
C ALA A 388 -19.99 18.16 2.84
N ARG A 389 -20.90 17.91 1.90
CA ARG A 389 -21.56 18.98 1.11
C ARG A 389 -22.84 19.44 1.80
N GLY A 390 -23.00 20.76 1.95
CA GLY A 390 -24.20 21.43 2.46
C GLY A 390 -25.22 21.78 1.37
N ASP A 391 -26.38 22.32 1.77
CA ASP A 391 -27.51 22.64 0.88
C ASP A 391 -27.21 23.82 -0.07
N ASP A 392 -26.27 24.68 0.32
CA ASP A 392 -25.78 25.82 -0.47
C ASP A 392 -24.57 25.44 -1.35
N ASP A 393 -24.35 24.14 -1.58
CA ASP A 393 -23.15 23.58 -2.21
C ASP A 393 -21.83 23.85 -1.47
N ALA A 394 -21.88 24.44 -0.27
CA ALA A 394 -20.67 24.65 0.52
C ALA A 394 -20.10 23.32 1.04
N VAL A 395 -18.78 23.22 1.06
CA VAL A 395 -18.08 22.07 1.61
C VAL A 395 -17.69 22.35 3.05
N PHE A 396 -17.89 21.38 3.92
CA PHE A 396 -17.55 21.43 5.34
C PHE A 396 -16.62 20.28 5.69
N LEU A 397 -15.59 20.57 6.47
CA LEU A 397 -14.88 19.55 7.23
C LEU A 397 -15.63 19.29 8.53
N ILE A 398 -15.96 18.03 8.78
CA ILE A 398 -16.51 17.59 10.06
C ILE A 398 -15.34 17.26 10.98
N ASP A 399 -14.93 18.26 11.77
CA ASP A 399 -13.80 18.16 12.69
C ASP A 399 -14.30 17.61 14.03
N VAL A 400 -14.08 16.31 14.23
CA VAL A 400 -14.47 15.60 15.46
C VAL A 400 -13.22 15.22 16.23
N PRO A 401 -13.00 15.79 17.42
CA PRO A 401 -11.93 15.34 18.30
C PRO A 401 -12.17 13.89 18.74
N ARG A 402 -11.09 13.14 18.95
CA ARG A 402 -11.18 11.76 19.43
C ARG A 402 -12.03 11.69 20.71
N PRO A 403 -12.89 10.66 20.88
CA PRO A 403 -13.77 10.54 22.04
C PRO A 403 -12.99 10.63 23.36
N LEU A 404 -11.86 9.93 23.45
CA LEU A 404 -11.01 9.90 24.64
C LEU A 404 -9.58 10.32 24.26
N TRP A 405 -9.15 11.48 24.77
CA TRP A 405 -7.82 12.04 24.58
C TRP A 405 -7.41 12.85 25.82
N ALA A 406 -6.13 12.77 26.21
CA ALA A 406 -5.59 13.41 27.40
C ALA A 406 -4.22 14.06 27.13
N VAL A 407 -3.94 15.14 27.85
CA VAL A 407 -2.61 15.77 27.91
C VAL A 407 -2.09 15.70 29.33
N VAL A 408 -0.82 15.36 29.48
CA VAL A 408 -0.12 15.43 30.77
C VAL A 408 0.13 16.89 31.11
N ASP A 409 -0.42 17.35 32.23
CA ASP A 409 -0.18 18.68 32.75
C ASP A 409 0.82 18.60 33.92
N ALA A 410 2.07 18.92 33.63
CA ALA A 410 3.14 18.97 34.62
C ALA A 410 3.00 20.15 35.61
N ALA A 411 2.06 21.08 35.40
CA ALA A 411 2.02 22.34 36.14
C ALA A 411 1.27 22.32 37.49
N ARG A 412 0.54 21.26 37.90
CA ARG A 412 -0.21 21.27 39.18
C ARG A 412 -0.39 19.89 39.87
N GLY A 413 0.37 19.66 40.97
CA GLY A 413 0.09 18.82 42.17
C GLY A 413 -0.16 17.31 42.00
N ALA A 414 0.44 16.36 42.74
CA ALA A 414 1.25 16.34 43.96
C ALA A 414 2.41 15.32 43.81
N ALA A 415 3.58 15.64 44.37
CA ALA A 415 4.88 14.96 44.17
C ALA A 415 5.36 14.95 42.71
N ALA A 416 6.33 15.82 42.40
CA ALA A 416 6.99 15.88 41.10
C ALA A 416 7.40 14.48 40.64
N TRP A 417 7.19 14.18 39.35
CA TRP A 417 7.60 12.92 38.79
C TRP A 417 9.12 12.72 38.96
N PRO A 418 9.59 11.60 39.53
CA PRO A 418 11.01 11.43 39.82
C PRO A 418 11.79 11.05 38.56
N THR A 419 12.82 11.84 38.22
CA THR A 419 13.78 11.50 37.16
C THR A 419 15.01 10.73 37.68
N ILE A 420 15.22 10.71 39.00
CA ILE A 420 16.31 10.00 39.67
C ILE A 420 15.79 9.35 40.96
N VAL A 421 16.13 8.08 41.19
CA VAL A 421 15.76 7.33 42.41
C VAL A 421 16.90 6.43 42.88
N GLU A 422 17.02 6.19 44.19
CA GLU A 422 17.99 5.22 44.73
C GLU A 422 17.50 3.78 44.53
N ALA A 423 18.42 2.86 44.26
CA ALA A 423 18.09 1.45 44.10
C ALA A 423 17.42 0.88 45.35
N GLY A 424 16.26 0.25 45.16
CA GLY A 424 15.45 -0.30 46.25
C GLY A 424 14.60 0.69 47.03
N ALA A 425 14.71 2.00 46.76
CA ALA A 425 13.89 3.02 47.38
C ALA A 425 12.41 2.91 46.97
N VAL A 426 11.54 3.43 47.82
CA VAL A 426 10.11 3.57 47.56
C VAL A 426 9.78 5.05 47.42
N VAL A 427 9.11 5.42 46.33
CA VAL A 427 8.84 6.81 45.97
C VAL A 427 7.36 6.98 45.64
N ASP A 428 6.72 8.00 46.21
CA ASP A 428 5.39 8.46 45.82
C ASP A 428 5.53 9.52 44.71
N ALA A 429 4.77 9.37 43.63
CA ALA A 429 4.80 10.24 42.46
C ALA A 429 3.36 10.58 42.02
N GLY A 430 3.15 11.75 41.43
CA GLY A 430 1.84 12.12 40.87
C GLY A 430 1.93 12.61 39.43
N ILE A 431 0.87 12.38 38.68
CA ILE A 431 0.70 12.87 37.30
C ILE A 431 -0.64 13.60 37.21
N GLY A 432 -0.60 14.85 36.73
CA GLY A 432 -1.78 15.60 36.33
C GLY A 432 -2.19 15.27 34.90
N LEU A 433 -3.47 15.01 34.67
CA LEU A 433 -4.04 14.71 33.36
C LEU A 433 -5.21 15.66 33.09
N VAL A 434 -5.23 16.27 31.91
CA VAL A 434 -6.35 17.10 31.46
C VAL A 434 -7.13 16.34 30.40
N ASN A 435 -8.45 16.23 30.58
CA ASN A 435 -9.32 15.68 29.56
C ASN A 435 -9.44 16.64 28.39
N ARG A 436 -8.96 16.21 27.24
CA ARG A 436 -9.05 16.97 26.00
C ARG A 436 -9.87 16.24 24.92
N GLY A 437 -10.42 15.07 25.23
CA GLY A 437 -11.32 14.33 24.36
C GLY A 437 -12.70 14.99 24.23
N SER A 438 -13.56 14.40 23.41
CA SER A 438 -14.94 14.87 23.21
C SER A 438 -15.96 14.29 24.18
N VAL A 439 -15.59 13.29 25.00
CA VAL A 439 -16.47 12.74 26.05
C VAL A 439 -15.85 12.82 27.44
N ALA A 440 -16.71 12.88 28.46
CA ALA A 440 -16.27 12.81 29.85
C ALA A 440 -15.66 11.44 30.15
N TRP A 441 -14.56 11.40 30.90
CA TRP A 441 -14.00 10.14 31.39
C TRP A 441 -14.87 9.60 32.51
N SER A 442 -15.34 8.36 32.43
CA SER A 442 -16.05 7.69 33.53
C SER A 442 -15.08 6.93 34.44
N SER A 443 -15.56 6.44 35.58
CA SER A 443 -14.81 5.56 36.50
C SER A 443 -14.33 4.23 35.88
N ASP A 444 -14.78 3.90 34.67
CA ASP A 444 -14.30 2.73 33.91
C ASP A 444 -13.00 3.01 33.15
N VAL A 445 -12.56 4.27 33.10
CA VAL A 445 -11.26 4.66 32.57
C VAL A 445 -10.19 4.39 33.64
N VAL A 446 -9.20 3.60 33.25
CA VAL A 446 -8.11 3.13 34.09
C VAL A 446 -6.78 3.63 33.51
N TRP A 447 -5.88 4.11 34.36
CA TRP A 447 -4.49 4.39 34.03
C TRP A 447 -3.62 3.20 34.38
N GLY A 448 -2.83 2.67 33.45
CA GLY A 448 -1.97 1.53 33.73
C GLY A 448 -0.77 1.45 32.79
N PRO A 449 0.12 0.45 32.97
CA PRO A 449 1.31 0.33 32.13
C PRO A 449 0.97 0.08 30.66
N ALA A 450 1.74 0.70 29.76
CA ALA A 450 1.51 0.65 28.31
C ALA A 450 1.82 -0.72 27.68
N ALA A 451 2.80 -1.45 28.24
CA ALA A 451 3.16 -2.82 27.88
C ALA A 451 3.59 -3.59 29.13
N ALA A 452 3.21 -4.87 29.22
CA ALA A 452 3.42 -5.70 30.41
C ALA A 452 4.90 -5.97 30.76
N GLY A 453 5.85 -5.61 29.90
CA GLY A 453 7.28 -5.90 30.09
C GLY A 453 8.08 -4.83 30.84
N GLU A 454 7.83 -3.54 30.58
CA GLU A 454 8.74 -2.47 31.00
C GLU A 454 8.43 -1.91 32.39
N ALA A 455 7.15 -1.75 32.72
CA ALA A 455 6.73 -1.27 34.05
C ALA A 455 6.98 -2.29 35.18
N ARG A 456 7.08 -3.59 34.85
CA ARG A 456 7.35 -4.66 35.84
C ARG A 456 8.68 -4.49 36.58
N ALA A 457 9.64 -3.77 36.01
CA ALA A 457 10.93 -3.51 36.67
C ALA A 457 10.82 -2.66 37.95
N PHE A 458 9.69 -1.95 38.14
CA PHE A 458 9.42 -1.11 39.31
C PHE A 458 8.29 -1.64 40.21
N CYS A 459 7.78 -2.84 39.92
CA CYS A 459 6.70 -3.49 40.67
C CYS A 459 7.26 -4.59 41.59
N ASP A 460 6.62 -4.78 42.75
CA ASP A 460 6.91 -5.86 43.69
C ASP A 460 5.63 -6.67 43.95
N ALA A 461 5.67 -7.97 43.65
CA ALA A 461 4.54 -8.89 43.83
C ALA A 461 4.20 -9.18 45.31
N SER A 462 5.03 -8.75 46.27
CA SER A 462 4.79 -8.92 47.72
C SER A 462 3.96 -7.82 48.37
N TRP A 463 3.59 -6.78 47.61
CA TRP A 463 2.76 -5.67 48.10
C TRP A 463 1.28 -5.96 47.81
N SER A 464 0.46 -6.19 48.84
CA SER A 464 -0.99 -6.00 48.73
C SER A 464 -1.24 -4.50 48.64
N SER A 465 -1.43 -3.98 47.43
CA SER A 465 -1.57 -2.54 47.15
C SER A 465 -2.90 -1.99 47.66
N ALA A 466 -2.93 -1.58 48.92
CA ALA A 466 -3.83 -0.51 49.36
C ALA A 466 -3.09 0.83 49.12
N VAL A 467 -3.17 1.35 47.89
CA VAL A 467 -2.76 2.73 47.62
C VAL A 467 -3.93 3.62 48.04
N ALA A 468 -3.67 4.56 48.94
CA ALA A 468 -4.63 5.59 49.32
C ALA A 468 -4.83 6.56 48.15
N VAL A 469 -5.64 6.15 47.17
CA VAL A 469 -6.37 7.07 46.29
C VAL A 469 -7.55 7.58 47.12
N ALA A 470 -7.92 8.85 46.98
CA ALA A 470 -9.20 9.32 47.48
C ALA A 470 -10.33 8.68 46.63
N GLY A 471 -10.69 7.44 46.94
CA GLY A 471 -11.69 6.64 46.23
C GLY A 471 -11.29 5.17 46.09
N ASP A 472 -12.27 4.27 46.17
CA ASP A 472 -12.08 2.81 46.17
C ASP A 472 -11.45 2.32 44.84
N VAL A 473 -10.39 1.51 44.94
CA VAL A 473 -9.70 0.87 43.81
C VAL A 473 -9.99 -0.62 43.83
N ASP A 474 -10.61 -1.13 42.77
CA ASP A 474 -10.80 -2.57 42.53
C ASP A 474 -9.60 -3.11 41.75
N VAL A 475 -8.86 -4.05 42.36
CA VAL A 475 -7.65 -4.68 41.81
C VAL A 475 -8.02 -6.07 41.31
N ASP A 476 -8.22 -6.23 40.00
CA ASP A 476 -8.44 -7.55 39.40
C ASP A 476 -7.10 -8.30 39.28
N GLY A 477 -7.12 -9.59 39.67
CA GLY A 477 -5.96 -10.37 40.09
C GLY A 477 -4.89 -10.74 39.05
N ASP A 478 -3.77 -11.22 39.60
CA ASP A 478 -2.63 -11.95 39.03
C ASP A 478 -1.63 -11.27 38.08
N ASP A 479 -1.73 -9.96 37.83
CA ASP A 479 -0.66 -9.25 37.11
C ASP A 479 -0.13 -8.05 37.90
N CYS A 480 1.20 -7.86 37.91
CA CYS A 480 1.90 -6.65 38.36
C CYS A 480 1.56 -5.42 37.49
N ALA A 481 0.27 -5.11 37.32
CA ALA A 481 -0.26 -3.99 36.58
C ALA A 481 -1.02 -3.12 37.57
N VAL A 482 -0.31 -2.22 38.27
CA VAL A 482 -0.97 -1.21 39.09
C VAL A 482 -1.78 -0.32 38.14
N ALA A 483 -3.09 -0.46 38.21
CA ALA A 483 -4.03 0.25 37.36
C ALA A 483 -4.90 1.15 38.27
N GLY A 484 -4.82 2.47 38.10
CA GLY A 484 -5.58 3.44 38.88
C GLY A 484 -6.85 3.86 38.14
N ARG A 485 -7.99 3.98 38.82
CA ARG A 485 -9.23 4.49 38.22
C ARG A 485 -9.35 6.00 38.42
N VAL A 486 -9.97 6.70 37.47
CA VAL A 486 -10.38 8.09 37.72
C VAL A 486 -11.46 8.11 38.80
N ALA A 487 -11.28 8.99 39.80
CA ALA A 487 -12.13 9.01 41.01
C ALA A 487 -13.59 9.38 40.74
N GLY A 488 -13.88 10.00 39.59
CA GLY A 488 -15.21 10.43 39.19
C GLY A 488 -15.21 10.89 37.73
N PRO A 489 -16.37 11.33 37.22
CA PRO A 489 -16.47 11.85 35.87
C PRO A 489 -15.54 13.06 35.69
N VAL A 490 -14.68 13.04 34.67
CA VAL A 490 -13.81 14.17 34.31
C VAL A 490 -14.32 14.74 32.99
N ALA A 491 -14.96 15.91 33.02
CA ALA A 491 -15.52 16.51 31.81
C ALA A 491 -14.43 16.99 30.84
N PRO A 492 -14.72 17.12 29.53
CA PRO A 492 -13.79 17.79 28.60
C PRO A 492 -13.36 19.17 29.13
N GLY A 493 -12.05 19.40 29.17
CA GLY A 493 -11.42 20.61 29.72
C GLY A 493 -11.08 20.54 31.22
N GLU A 494 -11.59 19.55 31.96
CA GLU A 494 -11.26 19.36 33.37
C GLU A 494 -9.99 18.53 33.56
N ALA A 495 -9.37 18.69 34.72
CA ALA A 495 -8.16 17.99 35.11
C ALA A 495 -8.42 17.00 36.24
N THR A 496 -7.63 15.93 36.28
CA THR A 496 -7.55 15.00 37.40
C THR A 496 -6.09 14.67 37.68
N ALA A 497 -5.78 14.26 38.90
CA ALA A 497 -4.44 13.86 39.29
C ALA A 497 -4.45 12.39 39.73
N LEU A 498 -3.42 11.67 39.34
CA LEU A 498 -3.20 10.29 39.75
C LEU A 498 -1.94 10.20 40.60
N ALA A 499 -2.06 9.65 41.80
CA ALA A 499 -0.93 9.34 42.67
C ALA A 499 -0.52 7.87 42.53
N LEU A 500 0.78 7.62 42.43
CA LEU A 500 1.42 6.32 42.25
C LEU A 500 2.50 6.13 43.29
N ARG A 501 2.65 4.90 43.78
CA ARG A 501 3.75 4.51 44.67
C ARG A 501 4.63 3.48 43.96
N LEU A 502 5.88 3.83 43.71
CA LEU A 502 6.83 3.07 42.90
C LEU A 502 7.95 2.51 43.78
N ARG A 503 8.46 1.32 43.46
CA ARG A 503 9.67 0.77 44.08
C ARG A 503 10.79 0.66 43.05
N ALA A 504 11.91 1.32 43.30
CA ALA A 504 13.05 1.28 42.40
C ALA A 504 13.69 -0.12 42.36
N PRO A 505 14.11 -0.62 41.18
CA PRO A 505 14.82 -1.89 41.09
C PRO A 505 16.16 -1.83 41.83
N MET A 506 16.63 -2.98 42.29
CA MET A 506 17.93 -3.09 42.99
C MET A 506 19.13 -2.86 42.06
N ALA A 507 18.96 -3.03 40.75
CA ALA A 507 20.02 -2.85 39.77
C ALA A 507 20.07 -1.40 39.27
N PRO A 508 21.19 -0.66 39.49
CA PRO A 508 21.34 0.71 39.03
C PRO A 508 21.40 0.83 37.49
N GLY A 509 21.13 2.02 36.98
CA GLY A 509 21.07 2.34 35.55
C GLY A 509 19.76 3.02 35.14
N PRO A 510 19.69 3.59 33.92
CA PRO A 510 18.47 4.17 33.39
C PRO A 510 17.40 3.10 33.19
N ARG A 511 16.15 3.43 33.52
CA ARG A 511 14.98 2.59 33.33
C ARG A 511 13.85 3.42 32.74
N GLN A 512 13.08 2.84 31.83
CA GLN A 512 11.95 3.51 31.21
C GLN A 512 10.65 3.09 31.92
N LEU A 513 9.79 4.07 32.21
CA LEU A 513 8.46 3.88 32.76
C LEU A 513 7.43 4.42 31.76
N CYS A 514 6.47 3.60 31.35
CA CYS A 514 5.46 3.95 30.35
C CYS A 514 4.04 3.65 30.85
N PHE A 515 3.13 4.60 30.69
CA PHE A 515 1.75 4.50 31.12
C PHE A 515 0.75 4.95 30.07
N ALA A 516 -0.44 4.34 30.06
CA ALA A 516 -1.54 4.57 29.13
C ALA A 516 -2.89 4.72 29.87
N LEU A 517 -3.79 5.56 29.32
CA LEU A 517 -5.21 5.52 29.67
C LEU A 517 -5.86 4.36 28.94
N ARG A 518 -6.76 3.64 29.61
CA ARG A 518 -7.43 2.45 29.10
C ARG A 518 -8.90 2.43 29.51
N GLN A 519 -9.75 1.85 28.67
CA GLN A 519 -11.16 1.57 28.98
C GLN A 519 -11.48 0.22 28.37
N GLY A 520 -11.78 -0.76 29.22
CA GLY A 520 -11.82 -2.16 28.81
C GLY A 520 -10.49 -2.60 28.20
N ARG A 521 -10.50 -3.08 26.95
CA ARG A 521 -9.30 -3.55 26.25
C ARG A 521 -8.56 -2.49 25.46
N HIS A 522 -9.14 -1.30 25.29
CA HIS A 522 -8.60 -0.24 24.46
C HIS A 522 -7.63 0.63 25.26
N ALA A 523 -6.51 1.04 24.65
CA ALA A 523 -5.59 2.04 25.16
C ALA A 523 -5.75 3.34 24.35
N PHE A 524 -5.57 4.48 25.00
CA PHE A 524 -5.85 5.81 24.44
C PHE A 524 -4.61 6.71 24.42
N VAL A 525 -4.68 7.76 23.60
CA VAL A 525 -3.56 8.66 23.37
C VAL A 525 -3.33 9.58 24.55
N LEU A 526 -2.06 9.61 24.96
CA LEU A 526 -1.51 10.51 25.96
C LEU A 526 -0.34 11.25 25.35
N ASP A 527 -0.35 12.57 25.46
CA ASP A 527 0.76 13.38 25.01
C ASP A 527 1.41 14.08 26.20
N ASP A 528 2.74 14.16 26.18
CA ASP A 528 3.50 15.02 27.09
C ASP A 528 3.39 16.47 26.59
N ALA A 529 3.40 17.46 27.49
CA ALA A 529 3.51 18.86 27.12
C ALA A 529 4.72 19.15 26.20
N ASP A 530 5.75 18.30 26.26
CA ASP A 530 7.00 18.39 25.47
C ASP A 530 7.00 17.58 24.16
N GLY A 531 5.92 16.87 23.78
CA GLY A 531 5.74 16.42 22.37
C GLY A 531 6.06 14.98 22.05
N GLY A 532 6.04 14.10 23.05
CA GLY A 532 6.12 12.67 22.81
C GLY A 532 4.83 12.11 22.22
N SER A 533 4.78 11.90 20.91
CA SER A 533 3.66 11.23 20.24
C SER A 533 3.69 9.71 20.53
N GLY A 534 2.74 9.22 21.32
CA GLY A 534 2.52 7.79 21.47
C GLY A 534 1.30 7.51 22.34
N GLY A 535 0.64 6.36 22.17
CA GLY A 535 -0.48 5.92 23.03
C GLY A 535 -0.12 5.70 24.51
N ALA A 536 1.04 6.18 24.94
CA ALA A 536 1.58 6.07 26.26
C ALA A 536 2.51 7.25 26.56
N TRP A 537 2.43 7.75 27.78
CA TRP A 537 3.41 8.67 28.33
C TRP A 537 4.59 7.86 28.89
N CYS A 538 5.80 8.13 28.41
CA CYS A 538 7.02 7.40 28.78
C CYS A 538 8.09 8.35 29.31
N THR A 539 8.80 7.92 30.34
CA THR A 539 9.86 8.73 30.97
C THR A 539 11.01 7.86 31.46
N THR A 540 12.23 8.37 31.33
CA THR A 540 13.43 7.66 31.80
C THR A 540 13.77 8.09 33.21
N VAL A 541 13.80 7.12 34.13
CA VAL A 541 14.22 7.28 35.53
C VAL A 541 15.61 6.68 35.71
N LEU A 542 16.56 7.48 36.17
CA LEU A 542 17.90 7.01 36.51
C LEU A 542 17.91 6.38 37.90
N VAL A 543 18.25 5.10 37.98
CA VAL A 543 18.43 4.39 39.26
C VAL A 543 19.89 4.47 39.68
N VAL A 544 20.17 5.03 40.86
CA VAL A 544 21.53 5.15 41.41
C VAL A 544 21.80 4.10 42.48
N ALA A 545 23.08 3.74 42.67
CA ALA A 545 23.47 2.77 43.69
C ALA A 545 23.11 3.29 45.10
N PRO A 546 22.71 2.40 46.03
CA PRO A 546 22.41 2.81 47.38
C PRO A 546 23.72 3.25 48.08
N PRO A 547 23.64 4.18 49.05
CA PRO A 547 24.81 4.58 49.82
C PRO A 547 25.43 3.36 50.53
N PRO A 548 26.77 3.28 50.65
CA PRO A 548 27.41 2.16 51.34
C PRO A 548 26.95 2.11 52.80
N VAL A 549 26.41 0.96 53.22
CA VAL A 549 26.02 0.71 54.60
C VAL A 549 27.30 0.62 55.44
N GLY A 550 27.61 1.69 56.19
CA GLY A 550 28.66 1.65 57.20
C GLY A 550 28.28 0.68 58.32
N PRO A 551 29.25 0.04 59.00
CA PRO A 551 28.95 -0.86 60.11
C PRO A 551 28.19 -0.11 61.23
N PRO A 552 27.30 -0.79 61.97
CA PRO A 552 26.57 -0.16 63.06
C PRO A 552 27.59 0.36 64.09
N ALA A 553 27.39 1.60 64.54
CA ALA A 553 28.19 2.20 65.59
C ALA A 553 28.14 1.27 66.82
N GLY A 554 29.27 0.64 67.12
CA GLY A 554 29.47 -0.06 68.37
C GLY A 554 29.41 0.93 69.51
N ASP A 555 28.65 0.57 70.53
CA ASP A 555 28.77 1.12 71.87
C ASP A 555 30.24 1.07 72.30
N ASP A 556 30.79 2.21 72.73
CA ASP A 556 31.83 2.22 73.76
C ASP A 556 31.83 3.57 74.49
N ASP A 557 31.70 3.44 75.80
CA ASP A 557 31.81 4.47 76.82
C ASP A 557 33.21 5.11 76.88
N ALA A 558 33.18 6.39 77.26
CA ALA A 558 34.17 7.15 78.03
C ALA A 558 35.48 7.63 77.36
N PRO A 559 35.90 8.90 77.64
CA PRO A 559 37.10 9.50 77.09
C PRO A 559 38.29 9.38 78.06
N ASP A 560 39.51 9.26 77.53
CA ASP A 560 40.68 9.74 78.25
C ASP A 560 41.71 10.43 77.34
N ARG A 561 42.36 11.40 77.95
CA ARG A 561 43.14 12.50 77.41
C ARG A 561 44.58 12.08 77.08
N GLY A 562 45.14 12.74 76.07
CA GLY A 562 46.40 13.48 76.28
C GLY A 562 47.60 13.15 75.39
N GLN A 563 48.19 14.24 74.88
CA GLN A 563 49.62 14.47 74.59
C GLN A 563 50.21 13.75 73.36
N ALA A 564 51.21 14.25 72.64
CA ALA A 564 51.81 15.56 72.38
C ALA A 564 52.92 15.32 71.32
N GLY A 565 53.10 16.23 70.36
CA GLY A 565 54.41 16.51 69.73
C GLY A 565 54.85 15.73 68.46
N PRO A 566 55.26 16.44 67.37
CA PRO A 566 56.00 15.93 66.20
C PRO A 566 57.53 16.25 66.37
N PRO A 567 58.46 16.27 65.36
CA PRO A 567 58.41 16.02 63.90
C PRO A 567 59.65 15.28 63.27
N SER A 568 59.71 15.27 61.92
CA SER A 568 60.89 15.17 61.01
C SER A 568 61.48 13.78 60.74
N ALA A 569 62.19 13.46 59.65
CA ALA A 569 62.31 13.92 58.25
C ALA A 569 63.29 12.96 57.52
N ALA A 570 63.13 12.80 56.20
CA ALA A 570 64.15 12.54 55.17
C ALA A 570 64.88 11.17 55.02
N GLY A 571 65.00 10.76 53.75
CA GLY A 571 66.04 9.86 53.18
C GLY A 571 65.48 8.60 52.52
N ALA A 572 65.18 8.55 51.21
CA ALA A 572 66.09 8.26 50.07
C ALA A 572 66.94 6.99 50.28
N GLY A 573 67.03 5.98 49.40
CA GLY A 573 66.55 5.69 48.06
C GLY A 573 67.25 4.41 47.54
N CYS A 574 66.72 3.84 46.45
CA CYS A 574 67.31 2.86 45.52
C CYS A 574 67.50 1.38 45.94
N ALA A 575 66.69 0.49 45.35
CA ALA A 575 67.12 -0.74 44.68
C ALA A 575 66.01 -1.29 43.76
N ALA A 576 66.37 -1.55 42.49
CA ALA A 576 65.60 -2.29 41.48
C ALA A 576 65.65 -3.82 41.77
N THR A 577 64.86 -4.75 41.24
CA THR A 577 64.26 -4.99 39.91
C THR A 577 63.19 -6.12 40.05
N ASP A 578 62.39 -6.29 38.99
CA ASP A 578 61.61 -7.47 38.59
C ASP A 578 60.07 -7.52 38.83
N ALA A 579 59.38 -7.07 37.76
CA ALA A 579 58.36 -7.80 36.97
C ALA A 579 57.07 -8.31 37.64
N ALA A 580 55.97 -7.56 37.46
CA ALA A 580 54.74 -8.04 36.78
C ALA A 580 53.73 -6.90 36.51
N SER A 581 53.22 -6.87 35.27
CA SER A 581 52.03 -6.16 34.73
C SER A 581 51.91 -4.64 34.91
N LEU A 582 52.23 -3.92 33.83
CA LEU A 582 52.01 -2.47 33.66
C LEU A 582 50.67 -2.18 32.94
N ALA A 583 49.84 -1.34 33.54
CA ALA A 583 49.05 -0.31 32.84
C ALA A 583 50.01 0.88 32.46
N PRO A 584 49.61 2.06 31.93
CA PRO A 584 48.31 2.56 31.43
C PRO A 584 48.42 3.47 30.16
N SER A 585 47.29 4.09 29.81
CA SER A 585 47.09 5.44 29.22
C SER A 585 47.38 5.73 27.73
N TRP A 586 46.26 5.91 27.01
CA TRP A 586 45.88 6.87 25.95
C TRP A 586 46.91 7.34 24.89
N VAL A 587 46.56 7.15 23.60
CA VAL A 587 46.36 8.18 22.55
C VAL A 587 46.25 7.52 21.15
N ALA A 588 45.24 7.96 20.37
CA ALA A 588 45.05 7.96 18.91
C ALA A 588 45.55 6.81 17.97
N LEU A 589 44.63 6.29 17.14
CA LEU A 589 44.83 5.89 15.74
C LEU A 589 43.58 6.42 14.99
N VAL A 590 43.58 7.17 13.87
CA VAL A 590 44.38 7.20 12.63
C VAL A 590 44.55 5.81 12.01
N ALA A 591 43.61 5.42 11.16
CA ALA A 591 43.80 4.34 10.20
C ALA A 591 44.34 4.91 8.87
N LEU A 592 45.63 4.69 8.62
CA LEU A 592 46.24 4.80 7.28
C LEU A 592 46.01 3.49 6.52
N TRP A 593 45.62 3.62 5.25
CA TRP A 593 45.37 2.51 4.33
C TRP A 593 46.53 2.34 3.34
N HIS A 594 47.00 1.11 3.16
CA HIS A 594 47.74 0.55 2.02
C HIS A 594 47.77 -0.98 2.21
N GLY A 595 47.47 -1.88 1.29
CA GLY A 595 47.02 -1.84 -0.10
C GLY A 595 47.38 -3.18 -0.76
N ALA A 596 46.38 -3.90 -1.31
CA ALA A 596 46.41 -4.92 -2.40
C ALA A 596 45.23 -5.90 -2.19
N ARG A 597 44.21 -6.12 -3.04
CA ARG A 597 43.84 -5.73 -4.42
C ARG A 597 42.29 -5.80 -4.53
N GLN A 598 41.67 -4.77 -5.14
CA GLN A 598 40.48 -4.79 -6.05
C GLN A 598 39.12 -5.31 -5.48
N ARG A 599 37.93 -4.64 -5.48
CA ARG A 599 37.32 -3.43 -6.11
C ARG A 599 36.12 -2.94 -5.24
N GLY A 600 35.86 -1.61 -5.21
CA GLY A 600 34.80 -0.92 -4.42
C GLY A 600 33.36 -1.05 -4.99
N ARG A 601 32.30 -0.45 -4.41
CA ARG A 601 32.14 0.79 -3.61
C ARG A 601 30.93 0.73 -2.66
N PHE A 602 31.00 1.48 -1.55
CA PHE A 602 29.88 1.99 -0.73
C PHE A 602 29.91 3.53 -0.72
N ALA A 603 28.76 4.18 -0.46
CA ALA A 603 28.61 5.52 0.15
C ALA A 603 27.22 5.54 0.86
N VAL A 604 27.09 5.58 2.19
CA VAL A 604 27.33 6.62 3.22
C VAL A 604 26.03 7.36 3.60
N LEU A 605 25.60 7.11 4.85
CA LEU A 605 24.65 7.89 5.64
C LEU A 605 25.38 8.99 6.41
N ARG A 606 24.73 10.14 6.62
CA ARG A 606 25.10 11.09 7.68
C ARG A 606 23.87 11.71 8.38
N ARG A 607 23.68 11.22 9.61
CA ARG A 607 23.29 11.83 10.89
C ARG A 607 22.72 13.25 10.92
N PHE A 608 21.63 13.41 11.67
CA PHE A 608 21.35 14.59 12.51
C PHE A 608 21.05 14.16 13.95
N GLY A 609 21.37 15.08 14.88
CA GLY A 609 20.82 15.24 16.23
C GLY A 609 20.97 14.06 17.17
#